data_AF-A0A4P7AHU9-F1
#
_entry.id   AF-A0A4P7AHU9-F1
#
_cell.length_a   1.000
_cell.length_b   1.000
_cell.length_c   1.000
_cell.angle_alpha   90.00
_cell.angle_beta   90.00
_cell.angle_gamma   90.00
#
_symmetry.space_group_name_H-M   'P 1'
#
loop_
_entity.id
_entity.type
_entity.pdbx_description
1 polymer ?
#
loop_
_entity_poly.entity_id
_entity_poly.type
_entity_poly.pdbx_seq_one_letter_code
_entity_poly.pdbx_strand_id
1 'polypeptide(L)'
;MKKVFLIMTLIIIGIFSLSFLLNKKTNNKESIVEKNEFVTFKLIYDIKLENESYIPKKFVYSKTLTNETKILKENHLQFVFLYFTIKEKSDFVKTRIIWLLPKDNIKTIKTLRKNLKEKFFQDKGITESVSKKTVKILKNIKKSFDECYKELGPIYSKGEYNIAFYKEAIPKLIQ
;
A
#
# COMPACT_ATOMS: atom_id res chain seq x y z
N MET A 1 2.56 48.82 52.56
CA MET A 1 3.14 47.58 51.98
C MET A 1 2.09 46.57 51.51
N LYS A 2 1.07 46.20 52.32
CA LYS A 2 0.03 45.22 51.92
C LYS A 2 -0.72 45.56 50.62
N LYS A 3 -1.05 46.83 50.38
CA LYS A 3 -1.72 47.29 49.14
C LYS A 3 -0.84 47.15 47.89
N VAL A 4 0.46 47.41 48.01
CA VAL A 4 1.43 47.26 46.92
C VAL A 4 1.64 45.79 46.56
N PHE A 5 1.67 44.92 47.57
CA PHE A 5 1.75 43.48 47.37
C PHE A 5 0.53 42.91 46.64
N LEU A 6 -0.67 43.43 46.94
CA LEU A 6 -1.93 43.00 46.32
C LEU A 6 -2.04 43.45 44.84
N ILE A 7 -1.52 44.63 44.52
CA ILE A 7 -1.43 45.11 43.14
C ILE A 7 -0.43 44.27 42.33
N MET A 8 0.73 43.94 42.91
CA MET A 8 1.73 43.09 42.27
C MET A 8 1.21 41.68 41.95
N THR A 9 0.45 41.05 42.86
CA THR A 9 -0.14 39.73 42.59
C THR A 9 -1.19 39.77 41.50
N LEU A 10 -2.03 40.81 41.42
CA LEU A 10 -3.00 40.97 40.34
C LEU A 10 -2.33 41.14 38.97
N ILE A 11 -1.23 41.87 38.90
CA ILE A 11 -0.45 42.05 37.67
C ILE A 11 0.15 40.71 37.21
N ILE A 12 0.71 39.92 38.13
CA ILE A 12 1.29 38.61 37.81
C ILE A 12 0.20 37.64 37.28
N ILE A 13 -0.98 37.61 37.90
CA ILE A 13 -2.11 36.78 37.44
C ILE A 13 -2.59 37.23 36.05
N GLY A 14 -2.63 38.54 35.80
CA GLY A 14 -2.97 39.11 34.49
C GLY A 14 -1.98 38.69 33.39
N ILE A 15 -0.66 38.78 33.66
CA ILE A 15 0.38 38.37 32.70
C ILE A 15 0.33 36.87 32.44
N PHE A 16 0.09 36.05 33.48
CA PHE A 16 0.02 34.60 33.35
C PHE A 16 -1.20 34.16 32.51
N SER A 17 -2.36 34.77 32.74
CA SER A 17 -3.58 34.50 31.96
C SER A 17 -3.46 34.94 30.50
N LEU A 18 -2.83 36.10 30.24
CA LEU A 18 -2.55 36.55 28.87
C LEU A 18 -1.58 35.61 28.14
N SER A 19 -0.53 35.16 28.83
CA SER A 19 0.44 34.19 28.29
C SER A 19 -0.22 32.84 27.98
N PHE A 20 -1.14 32.38 28.85
CA PHE A 20 -1.90 31.14 28.63
C PHE A 20 -2.84 31.24 27.42
N LEU A 21 -3.51 32.39 27.24
CA LEU A 21 -4.37 32.63 26.07
C LEU A 21 -3.57 32.72 24.77
N LEU A 22 -2.40 33.35 24.79
CA LEU A 22 -1.51 33.44 23.62
C LEU A 22 -0.92 32.07 23.24
N ASN A 23 -0.51 31.25 24.22
CA ASN A 23 -0.03 29.88 23.97
C ASN A 23 -1.15 28.94 23.48
N LYS A 24 -2.39 29.13 23.96
CA LYS A 24 -3.52 28.33 23.47
C LYS A 24 -3.85 28.64 22.01
N LYS A 25 -3.61 29.88 21.55
CA LYS A 25 -3.83 30.29 20.15
C LYS A 25 -2.74 29.80 19.18
N THR A 26 -1.54 29.49 19.68
CA THR A 26 -0.42 28.94 18.88
C THR A 26 -0.39 27.42 18.79
N ASN A 27 -1.26 26.73 19.53
CA ASN A 27 -1.42 25.27 19.44
C ASN A 27 -2.51 24.80 18.48
N ASN A 28 -3.22 25.72 17.81
CA ASN A 28 -3.66 25.42 16.45
C ASN A 28 -2.42 25.53 15.56
N LYS A 29 -1.56 24.50 15.62
CA LYS A 29 -0.94 24.05 14.39
C LYS A 29 -2.11 23.84 13.46
N GLU A 30 -2.32 24.76 12.52
CA GLU A 30 -2.89 24.39 11.25
C GLU A 30 -2.22 23.06 10.91
N SER A 31 -2.99 21.98 10.99
CA SER A 31 -2.60 20.79 10.28
C SER A 31 -2.49 21.30 8.86
N ILE A 32 -1.27 21.58 8.41
CA ILE A 32 -0.94 21.56 7.01
C ILE A 32 -1.40 20.16 6.64
N VAL A 33 -2.62 20.09 6.12
CA VAL A 33 -3.04 18.98 5.29
C VAL A 33 -2.03 19.10 4.17
N GLU A 34 -0.90 18.41 4.31
CA GLU A 34 -0.07 18.06 3.18
C GLU A 34 -1.07 17.39 2.26
N LYS A 35 -1.60 18.15 1.30
CA LYS A 35 -2.15 17.58 0.09
C LYS A 35 -0.99 16.72 -0.38
N ASN A 36 -1.09 15.41 -0.17
CA ASN A 36 -0.11 14.48 -0.68
C ASN A 36 -0.19 14.61 -2.20
N GLU A 37 0.57 15.54 -2.79
CA GLU A 37 0.56 15.77 -4.23
C GLU A 37 1.28 14.64 -4.96
N PHE A 38 1.95 13.76 -4.22
CA PHE A 38 2.70 12.64 -4.76
C PHE A 38 1.78 11.54 -5.29
N VAL A 39 2.04 11.16 -6.54
CA VAL A 39 1.60 9.88 -7.10
C VAL A 39 2.68 8.85 -6.79
N THR A 40 2.27 7.71 -6.24
CA THR A 40 3.16 6.63 -5.84
C THR A 40 2.84 5.34 -6.59
N PHE A 41 3.83 4.46 -6.68
CA PHE A 41 3.72 3.16 -7.34
C PHE A 41 3.77 2.06 -6.30
N LYS A 42 2.87 1.08 -6.39
CA LYS A 42 2.89 -0.09 -5.52
C LYS A 42 2.64 -1.35 -6.32
N LEU A 43 3.41 -2.40 -6.02
CA LEU A 43 3.15 -3.73 -6.57
C LEU A 43 1.92 -4.34 -5.88
N ILE A 44 1.02 -4.90 -6.67
CA ILE A 44 -0.14 -5.63 -6.15
C ILE A 44 0.32 -6.95 -5.51
N TYR A 45 -0.40 -7.39 -4.47
CA TYR A 45 -0.16 -8.64 -3.73
C TYR A 45 1.21 -8.74 -3.02
N ASP A 46 1.87 -7.60 -2.78
CA ASP A 46 3.21 -7.51 -2.20
C ASP A 46 4.25 -8.35 -2.96
N ILE A 47 4.11 -8.43 -4.29
CA ILE A 47 5.11 -9.04 -5.16
C ILE A 47 6.41 -8.26 -5.02
N LYS A 48 7.54 -8.98 -4.95
CA LYS A 48 8.88 -8.39 -4.95
C LYS A 48 9.58 -8.71 -6.27
N LEU A 49 10.25 -7.73 -6.85
CA LEU A 49 11.00 -7.91 -8.09
C LEU A 49 12.44 -8.30 -7.77
N GLU A 50 13.10 -9.02 -8.67
CA GLU A 50 14.56 -9.18 -8.59
C GLU A 50 15.28 -7.86 -8.90
N ASN A 51 14.70 -7.05 -9.79
CA ASN A 51 15.18 -5.72 -10.11
C ASN A 51 14.11 -4.66 -9.81
N GLU A 52 14.30 -3.90 -8.74
CA GLU A 52 13.38 -2.82 -8.35
C GLU A 52 13.49 -1.58 -9.23
N SER A 53 14.54 -1.44 -10.07
CA SER A 53 14.73 -0.28 -10.95
C SER A 53 13.64 -0.13 -12.01
N TYR A 54 12.84 -1.18 -12.25
CA TYR A 54 11.69 -1.11 -13.14
C TYR A 54 10.56 -0.26 -12.56
N ILE A 55 10.47 -0.14 -11.23
CA ILE A 55 9.43 0.64 -10.56
C ILE A 55 9.84 2.12 -10.60
N PRO A 56 9.01 3.01 -11.16
CA PRO A 56 9.35 4.43 -11.18
C PRO A 56 9.38 5.01 -9.77
N LYS A 57 10.17 6.07 -9.61
CA LYS A 57 10.12 6.90 -8.41
C LYS A 57 8.77 7.62 -8.34
N LYS A 58 8.29 7.88 -7.12
CA LYS A 58 7.13 8.76 -6.91
C LYS A 58 7.39 10.14 -7.52
N PHE A 59 6.35 10.80 -7.99
CA PHE A 59 6.44 12.13 -8.61
C PHE A 59 5.31 13.03 -8.12
N VAL A 60 5.53 14.34 -8.16
CA VAL A 60 4.54 15.35 -7.79
C VAL A 60 3.54 15.52 -8.93
N TYR A 61 2.25 15.52 -8.61
CA TYR A 61 1.17 15.78 -9.57
C TYR A 61 0.13 16.73 -8.96
N SER A 62 0.27 18.00 -9.31
CA SER A 62 -0.56 19.09 -8.76
C SER A 62 -1.81 19.40 -9.60
N LYS A 63 -2.00 18.73 -10.74
CA LYS A 63 -3.21 18.85 -11.58
C LYS A 63 -4.35 17.98 -11.04
N THR A 64 -5.56 18.18 -11.58
CA THR A 64 -6.71 17.29 -11.32
C THR A 64 -6.38 15.86 -11.73
N LEU A 65 -6.53 14.93 -10.80
CA LEU A 65 -6.34 13.51 -11.07
C LEU A 65 -7.50 12.98 -11.91
N THR A 66 -7.15 12.21 -12.93
CA THR A 66 -8.09 11.46 -13.76
C THR A 66 -7.88 9.97 -13.52
N ASN A 67 -7.63 9.17 -14.56
CA ASN A 67 -7.16 7.80 -14.42
C ASN A 67 -5.62 7.70 -14.48
N GLU A 68 -5.12 6.58 -14.00
CA GLU A 68 -3.70 6.21 -13.89
C GLU A 68 -3.02 6.23 -15.26
N THR A 69 -3.67 5.64 -16.27
CA THR A 69 -3.11 5.51 -17.62
C THR A 69 -2.82 6.87 -18.27
N LYS A 70 -3.73 7.84 -18.11
CA LYS A 70 -3.56 9.20 -18.65
C LYS A 70 -2.42 9.92 -17.94
N ILE A 71 -2.35 9.81 -16.62
CA ILE A 71 -1.30 10.45 -15.81
C ILE A 71 0.08 9.92 -16.19
N LEU A 72 0.22 8.61 -16.42
CA LEU A 72 1.49 8.04 -16.87
C LEU A 72 1.93 8.62 -18.22
N LYS A 73 1.00 8.84 -19.14
CA LYS A 73 1.31 9.46 -20.43
C LYS A 73 1.73 10.93 -20.29
N GLU A 74 1.00 11.70 -19.48
CA GLU A 74 1.29 13.12 -19.25
C GLU A 74 2.65 13.35 -18.57
N ASN A 75 3.15 12.37 -17.80
CA ASN A 75 4.43 12.46 -17.09
C ASN A 75 5.57 11.69 -17.79
N HIS A 76 5.40 11.32 -19.06
CA HIS A 76 6.41 10.57 -19.84
C HIS A 76 6.83 9.22 -19.23
N LEU A 77 5.91 8.55 -18.51
CA LEU A 77 6.12 7.25 -17.86
C LEU A 77 5.49 6.08 -18.63
N GLN A 78 5.35 6.19 -19.96
CA GLN A 78 4.78 5.12 -20.79
C GLN A 78 5.64 3.83 -20.77
N PHE A 79 6.94 3.94 -20.45
CA PHE A 79 7.80 2.76 -20.31
C PHE A 79 7.29 1.78 -19.24
N VAL A 80 6.49 2.24 -18.26
CA VAL A 80 5.89 1.38 -17.23
C VAL A 80 5.06 0.25 -17.87
N PHE A 81 4.39 0.53 -18.98
CA PHE A 81 3.60 -0.48 -19.71
C PHE A 81 4.45 -1.58 -20.35
N LEU A 82 5.77 -1.40 -20.48
CA LEU A 82 6.67 -2.46 -20.96
C LEU A 82 6.87 -3.56 -19.91
N TYR A 83 6.82 -3.19 -18.62
CA TYR A 83 7.13 -4.07 -17.51
C TYR A 83 5.90 -4.46 -16.68
N PHE A 84 4.86 -3.63 -16.67
CA PHE A 84 3.70 -3.82 -15.79
C PHE A 84 2.38 -3.68 -16.54
N THR A 85 1.38 -4.40 -16.05
CA THR A 85 -0.04 -4.11 -16.27
C THR A 85 -0.51 -3.17 -15.17
N ILE A 86 -1.16 -2.06 -15.55
CA ILE A 86 -1.75 -1.13 -14.59
C ILE A 86 -3.10 -1.66 -14.14
N LYS A 87 -3.28 -1.80 -12.82
CA LYS A 87 -4.56 -2.20 -12.22
C LYS A 87 -5.29 -0.95 -11.77
N GLU A 88 -6.19 -0.46 -12.62
CA GLU A 88 -6.98 0.74 -12.34
C GLU A 88 -7.86 0.52 -11.11
N LYS A 89 -7.92 1.53 -10.24
CA LYS A 89 -8.74 1.51 -9.02
C LYS A 89 -9.65 2.74 -8.97
N SER A 90 -10.91 2.52 -8.62
CA SER A 90 -11.90 3.60 -8.48
C SER A 90 -11.52 4.64 -7.43
N ASP A 91 -10.70 4.27 -6.44
CA ASP A 91 -10.23 5.15 -5.37
C ASP A 91 -8.87 5.82 -5.67
N PHE A 92 -8.34 5.70 -6.89
CA PHE A 92 -7.05 6.29 -7.26
C PHE A 92 -6.98 7.80 -7.02
N VAL A 93 -8.05 8.55 -7.28
CA VAL A 93 -8.10 10.00 -7.01
C VAL A 93 -7.84 10.32 -5.53
N LYS A 94 -8.26 9.42 -4.63
CA LYS A 94 -8.06 9.54 -3.19
C LYS A 94 -6.69 9.01 -2.76
N THR A 95 -6.30 7.83 -3.25
CA THR A 95 -5.09 7.14 -2.78
C THR A 95 -3.82 7.63 -3.45
N ARG A 96 -3.92 8.11 -4.69
CA ARG A 96 -2.79 8.47 -5.57
C ARG A 96 -1.79 7.32 -5.74
N ILE A 97 -2.25 6.08 -5.65
CA ILE A 97 -1.44 4.88 -5.81
C ILE A 97 -1.75 4.25 -7.17
N ILE A 98 -0.74 4.18 -8.04
CA ILE A 98 -0.79 3.39 -9.26
C ILE A 98 -0.36 1.96 -8.89
N TRP A 99 -1.32 1.04 -8.99
CA TRP A 99 -1.08 -0.38 -8.70
C TRP A 99 -0.51 -1.09 -9.92
N LEU A 100 0.65 -1.71 -9.71
CA LEU A 100 1.44 -2.38 -10.73
C LEU A 100 1.35 -3.90 -10.56
N LEU A 101 0.96 -4.60 -11.63
CA LEU A 101 1.13 -6.04 -11.74
C LEU A 101 2.29 -6.33 -12.70
N PRO A 102 3.38 -7.01 -12.29
CA PRO A 102 4.46 -7.36 -13.19
C PRO A 102 3.97 -8.24 -14.34
N LYS A 103 4.48 -8.01 -15.55
CA LYS A 103 4.27 -8.93 -16.67
C LYS A 103 5.03 -10.23 -16.45
N ASP A 104 4.66 -11.29 -17.17
CA ASP A 104 5.19 -12.64 -16.96
C ASP A 104 6.69 -12.77 -17.27
N ASN A 105 7.22 -11.91 -18.13
CA ASN A 105 8.65 -11.84 -18.44
C ASN A 105 9.48 -11.12 -17.37
N ILE A 106 8.84 -10.50 -16.37
CA ILE A 106 9.53 -9.80 -15.28
C ILE A 106 9.82 -10.77 -14.15
N LYS A 107 11.09 -10.91 -13.81
CA LYS A 107 11.54 -11.81 -12.74
C LYS A 107 11.13 -11.27 -11.37
N THR A 108 10.54 -12.16 -10.57
CA THR A 108 10.06 -11.88 -9.21
C THR A 108 10.76 -12.77 -8.19
N ILE A 109 10.91 -12.26 -6.97
CA ILE A 109 11.43 -13.05 -5.85
C ILE A 109 10.31 -13.97 -5.36
N LYS A 110 10.51 -15.28 -5.52
CA LYS A 110 9.53 -16.31 -5.17
C LYS A 110 9.85 -16.97 -3.83
N THR A 111 8.80 -17.22 -3.07
CA THR A 111 8.87 -18.00 -1.82
C THR A 111 8.83 -19.48 -2.15
N LEU A 112 9.78 -20.25 -1.61
CA LEU A 112 9.80 -21.70 -1.76
C LEU A 112 8.56 -22.33 -1.13
N ARG A 113 7.92 -23.29 -1.81
CA ARG A 113 6.74 -24.02 -1.30
C ARG A 113 6.90 -24.54 0.13
N LYS A 114 8.08 -25.09 0.46
CA LYS A 114 8.40 -25.61 1.81
C LYS A 114 8.33 -24.55 2.92
N ASN A 115 8.57 -23.28 2.59
CA ASN A 115 8.62 -22.17 3.54
C ASN A 115 7.26 -21.47 3.72
N LEU A 116 6.24 -21.83 2.94
CA LEU A 116 4.94 -21.19 3.01
C LEU A 116 4.28 -21.41 4.39
N LYS A 117 3.57 -20.41 4.88
CA LYS A 117 2.76 -20.48 6.11
C LYS A 117 1.38 -19.92 5.79
N GLU A 118 0.38 -20.26 6.59
CA GLU A 118 -0.98 -19.74 6.38
C GLU A 118 -0.99 -18.21 6.40
N LYS A 119 -0.21 -17.63 7.31
CA LYS A 119 0.00 -16.19 7.42
C LYS A 119 0.44 -15.53 6.11
N PHE A 120 1.24 -16.21 5.27
CA PHE A 120 1.67 -15.68 3.98
C PHE A 120 0.49 -15.29 3.07
N PHE A 121 -0.58 -16.09 3.11
CA PHE A 121 -1.79 -15.89 2.31
C PHE A 121 -2.76 -14.94 3.02
N GLN A 122 -2.89 -15.05 4.35
CA GLN A 122 -3.72 -14.17 5.16
C GLN A 122 -3.27 -12.70 5.07
N ASP A 123 -1.96 -12.44 5.11
CA ASP A 123 -1.40 -11.09 4.94
C ASP A 123 -1.76 -10.50 3.55
N LYS A 124 -2.13 -11.35 2.58
CA LYS A 124 -2.60 -10.96 1.24
C LYS A 124 -4.13 -11.00 1.14
N GLY A 125 -4.85 -10.99 2.25
CA GLY A 125 -6.31 -10.94 2.29
C GLY A 125 -7.02 -12.25 1.94
N ILE A 126 -6.30 -13.37 1.87
CA ILE A 126 -6.93 -14.69 1.68
C ILE A 126 -7.45 -15.21 3.01
N THR A 127 -8.69 -15.69 3.03
CA THR A 127 -9.32 -16.18 4.26
C THR A 127 -8.52 -17.33 4.89
N GLU A 128 -8.62 -17.48 6.21
CA GLU A 128 -7.90 -18.52 6.94
C GLU A 128 -8.19 -19.94 6.41
N SER A 129 -9.47 -20.24 6.11
CA SER A 129 -9.88 -21.54 5.57
C SER A 129 -9.22 -21.85 4.22
N VAL A 130 -9.19 -20.87 3.31
CA VAL A 130 -8.53 -21.02 2.01
C VAL A 130 -7.01 -21.12 2.19
N SER A 131 -6.43 -20.31 3.07
CA SER A 131 -5.00 -20.30 3.37
C SER A 131 -4.51 -21.66 3.88
N LYS A 132 -5.23 -22.27 4.82
CA LYS A 132 -4.96 -23.64 5.34
C LYS A 132 -4.89 -24.68 4.23
N LYS A 133 -5.93 -24.73 3.40
CA LYS A 133 -6.00 -25.68 2.28
C LYS A 133 -4.88 -25.43 1.26
N THR A 134 -4.60 -24.16 0.97
CA THR A 134 -3.56 -23.76 0.02
C THR A 134 -2.17 -24.21 0.47
N VAL A 135 -1.82 -23.97 1.73
CA VAL A 135 -0.53 -24.40 2.31
C VAL A 135 -0.42 -25.92 2.30
N LYS A 136 -1.48 -26.65 2.67
CA LYS A 136 -1.50 -28.12 2.65
C LYS A 136 -1.19 -28.68 1.26
N ILE A 137 -1.78 -28.10 0.21
CA ILE A 137 -1.55 -28.53 -1.18
C ILE A 137 -0.14 -28.18 -1.62
N LEU A 138 0.29 -26.92 -1.45
CA LEU A 138 1.58 -26.47 -1.95
C LEU A 138 2.77 -27.11 -1.23
N LYS A 139 2.66 -27.42 0.06
CA LYS A 139 3.73 -28.10 0.80
C LYS A 139 3.91 -29.57 0.44
N ASN A 140 3.06 -30.13 -0.41
CA ASN A 140 3.23 -31.50 -0.85
C ASN A 140 4.43 -31.63 -1.81
N ILE A 141 5.60 -31.96 -1.26
CA ILE A 141 6.85 -32.11 -2.01
C ILE A 141 6.81 -33.29 -3.00
N LYS A 142 5.85 -34.21 -2.88
CA LYS A 142 5.66 -35.31 -3.84
C LYS A 142 5.00 -34.84 -5.14
N LYS A 143 4.42 -33.64 -5.16
CA LYS A 143 3.76 -33.04 -6.33
C LYS A 143 4.60 -31.91 -6.90
N SER A 144 4.59 -31.80 -8.22
CA SER A 144 5.10 -30.64 -8.95
C SER A 144 4.30 -29.38 -8.61
N PHE A 145 4.87 -28.21 -8.92
CA PHE A 145 4.15 -26.94 -8.76
C PHE A 145 2.86 -26.93 -9.59
N ASP A 146 2.91 -27.42 -10.84
CA ASP A 146 1.76 -27.42 -11.75
C ASP A 146 0.62 -28.32 -11.28
N GLU A 147 0.92 -29.49 -10.72
CA GLU A 147 -0.07 -30.37 -10.10
C GLU A 147 -0.73 -29.71 -8.89
N CYS A 148 0.08 -29.13 -7.99
CA CYS A 148 -0.43 -28.37 -6.87
C CYS A 148 -1.30 -27.20 -7.35
N TYR A 149 -0.87 -26.46 -8.36
CA TYR A 149 -1.57 -25.30 -8.90
C TYR A 149 -2.94 -25.69 -9.46
N LYS A 150 -3.03 -26.79 -10.23
CA LYS A 150 -4.30 -27.33 -10.72
C LYS A 150 -5.26 -27.69 -9.58
N GLU A 151 -4.76 -28.29 -8.49
CA GLU A 151 -5.56 -28.61 -7.30
C GLU A 151 -6.06 -27.38 -6.53
N LEU A 152 -5.37 -26.25 -6.63
CA LEU A 152 -5.82 -25.00 -6.02
C LEU A 152 -7.01 -24.38 -6.77
N GLY A 153 -7.16 -24.63 -8.08
CA GLY A 153 -8.20 -24.01 -8.91
C GLY A 153 -9.61 -24.07 -8.30
N PRO A 154 -10.12 -25.25 -7.89
CA PRO A 154 -11.43 -25.37 -7.24
C PRO A 154 -11.57 -24.56 -5.93
N ILE A 155 -10.48 -24.38 -5.19
CA ILE A 155 -10.48 -23.64 -3.91
C ILE A 155 -10.64 -22.14 -4.15
N TYR A 156 -10.05 -21.61 -5.22
CA TYR A 156 -10.07 -20.18 -5.57
C TYR A 156 -11.19 -19.82 -6.57
N SER A 157 -12.18 -20.70 -6.75
CA SER A 157 -13.25 -20.55 -7.74
C SER A 157 -14.29 -19.46 -7.45
N LYS A 158 -14.25 -18.84 -6.26
CA LYS A 158 -15.27 -17.88 -5.80
C LYS A 158 -14.66 -16.54 -5.39
N GLY A 159 -15.25 -15.46 -5.90
CA GLY A 159 -14.88 -14.09 -5.62
C GLY A 159 -13.78 -13.59 -6.55
N GLU A 160 -13.98 -12.41 -7.13
CA GLU A 160 -13.07 -11.82 -8.12
C GLU A 160 -11.65 -11.70 -7.57
N TYR A 161 -11.50 -11.30 -6.30
CA TYR A 161 -10.20 -11.19 -5.65
C TYR A 161 -9.45 -12.52 -5.57
N ASN A 162 -10.11 -13.59 -5.12
CA ASN A 162 -9.50 -14.91 -4.99
C ASN A 162 -9.12 -15.47 -6.36
N ILE A 163 -9.98 -15.30 -7.37
CA ILE A 163 -9.73 -15.74 -8.73
C ILE A 163 -8.51 -15.00 -9.30
N ALA A 164 -8.45 -13.67 -9.13
CA ALA A 164 -7.32 -12.87 -9.57
C ALA A 164 -6.03 -13.23 -8.81
N PHE A 165 -6.11 -13.42 -7.49
CA PHE A 165 -4.98 -13.83 -6.68
C PHE A 165 -4.40 -15.17 -7.14
N TYR A 166 -5.26 -16.15 -7.38
CA TYR A 166 -4.86 -17.46 -7.90
C TYR A 166 -4.17 -17.34 -9.26
N LYS A 167 -4.81 -16.65 -10.21
CA LYS A 167 -4.31 -16.55 -11.60
C LYS A 167 -3.06 -15.70 -11.74
N GLU A 168 -3.00 -14.58 -11.01
CA GLU A 168 -2.00 -13.54 -11.22
C GLU A 168 -0.89 -13.57 -10.17
N ALA A 169 -1.23 -13.76 -8.90
CA ALA A 169 -0.30 -13.61 -7.79
C ALA A 169 0.49 -14.90 -7.51
N ILE A 170 -0.18 -16.04 -7.36
CA ILE A 170 0.45 -17.33 -7.00
C ILE A 170 1.66 -17.67 -7.89
N PRO A 171 1.57 -17.65 -9.24
CA PRO A 171 2.72 -17.98 -10.10
C PRO A 171 3.89 -16.99 -9.98
N LYS A 172 3.64 -15.77 -9.52
CA LYS A 172 4.65 -14.72 -9.32
C LYS A 172 5.24 -14.73 -7.90
N LEU A 173 4.58 -15.40 -6.96
CA LEU A 173 4.94 -15.38 -5.55
C LEU A 173 5.59 -16.67 -5.07
N ILE A 174 5.38 -17.79 -5.77
CA ILE A 174 5.69 -19.13 -5.26
C ILE A 174 6.44 -19.95 -6.30
N GLN A 175 7.42 -20.75 -5.84
CA GLN A 175 8.13 -21.78 -6.61
C GLN A 175 8.26 -23.09 -5.81
#